data_AF-A0A482ZLU7-F1
#
_entry.id   AF-A0A482ZLU7-F1
#
_cell.length_a   1.000
_cell.length_b   1.000
_cell.length_c   1.000
_cell.angle_alpha   90.00
_cell.angle_beta   90.00
_cell.angle_gamma   90.00
#
_symmetry.space_group_name_H-M   'P 1'
#
loop_
_entity.id
_entity.type
_entity.pdbx_description
1 polymer ?
#
loop_
_entity_poly.entity_id
_entity_poly.type
_entity_poly.pdbx_seq_one_letter_code
_entity_poly.pdbx_strand_id
1 'polypeptide(L)' 'MQDLKSPISKVARVLRVRSEGLGQRAAARCFGIHKNTVAVWESKFASQKAPKV' A
#
# COMPACT_ATOMS: atom_id res chain seq x y z
N MET A 1 7.41 10.68 1.98
CA MET A 1 7.75 9.51 1.12
C MET A 1 9.23 9.11 1.18
N GLN A 2 9.99 9.71 2.09
CA GLN A 2 11.30 9.21 2.47
C GLN A 2 11.08 7.92 3.30
N ASP A 3 11.91 6.89 3.13
CA ASP A 3 11.85 5.58 3.83
C ASP A 3 10.92 4.48 3.31
N LEU A 4 10.58 4.51 2.02
CA LEU A 4 10.03 3.32 1.36
C LEU A 4 11.17 2.39 0.93
N LYS A 5 11.33 1.25 1.62
CA LYS A 5 12.25 0.15 1.21
C LYS A 5 11.85 -0.52 -0.11
N SER A 6 10.75 -0.10 -0.73
CA SER A 6 10.21 -0.68 -1.96
C SER A 6 10.00 0.41 -3.02
N PRO A 7 10.22 0.10 -4.31
CA PRO A 7 9.97 1.05 -5.39
C PRO A 7 8.57 1.64 -5.33
N ILE A 8 8.48 2.96 -5.48
CA ILE A 8 7.21 3.71 -5.42
C ILE A 8 6.18 3.19 -6.41
N SER A 9 6.60 2.78 -7.60
CA SER A 9 5.74 2.21 -8.64
C SER A 9 5.09 0.90 -8.20
N LYS A 10 5.81 0.06 -7.45
CA LYS A 10 5.28 -1.18 -6.87
C LYS A 10 4.22 -0.86 -5.82
N VAL A 11 4.50 0.10 -4.94
CA VAL A 11 3.57 0.55 -3.89
C VAL A 11 2.29 1.11 -4.51
N ALA A 12 2.43 2.02 -5.49
CA ALA A 12 1.30 2.63 -6.18
C ALA A 12 0.42 1.60 -6.89
N ARG A 13 1.03 0.62 -7.58
CA ARG A 13 0.29 -0.45 -8.24
C ARG A 13 -0.50 -1.32 -7.26
N VAL A 14 0.11 -1.65 -6.10
CA VAL A 14 -0.56 -2.41 -5.05
C VAL A 14 -1.72 -1.62 -4.44
N LEU A 15 -1.54 -0.34 -4.15
CA LEU A 15 -2.61 0.50 -3.60
C LEU A 15 -3.75 0.73 -4.61
N ARG A 16 -3.43 0.82 -5.91
CA ARG A 16 -4.42 0.90 -6.97
C ARG A 16 -5.33 -0.32 -7.00
N VAL A 17 -4.78 -1.54 -7.06
CA VAL A 17 -5.63 -2.74 -7.07
C VAL A 17 -6.44 -2.90 -5.78
N ARG A 18 -5.93 -2.40 -4.65
CA ARG A 18 -6.67 -2.34 -3.38
C ARG A 18 -7.87 -1.39 -3.48
N SER A 19 -7.70 -0.24 -4.12
CA SER A 19 -8.79 0.71 -4.38
C SER A 19 -9.82 0.18 -5.39
N GLU A 20 -9.40 -0.71 -6.30
CA GLU A 20 -10.28 -1.43 -7.25
C GLU A 20 -11.03 -2.60 -6.58
N GLY A 21 -10.87 -2.82 -5.27
CA GLY A 21 -11.64 -3.79 -4.49
C GLY A 21 -10.92 -5.11 -4.21
N LEU A 22 -9.70 -5.32 -4.72
CA LEU A 22 -8.96 -6.55 -4.46
C LEU A 22 -8.61 -6.67 -2.98
N GLY A 23 -8.96 -7.76 -2.29
CA GLY A 23 -8.67 -7.95 -0.86
C GLY A 23 -7.17 -7.93 -0.52
N GLN A 24 -6.79 -7.53 0.69
CA GLN A 24 -5.38 -7.42 1.13
C GLN A 24 -4.57 -8.71 0.91
N ARG A 25 -5.14 -9.87 1.26
CA ARG A 25 -4.47 -11.17 1.07
C ARG A 25 -4.34 -11.55 -0.41
N ALA A 26 -5.30 -11.15 -1.24
CA ALA A 26 -5.23 -11.39 -2.68
C ALA A 26 -4.15 -10.52 -3.32
N ALA A 27 -4.14 -9.22 -3.00
CA ALA A 27 -3.08 -8.30 -3.42
C ALA A 27 -1.68 -8.79 -2.97
N ALA A 28 -1.54 -9.23 -1.72
CA ALA A 28 -0.29 -9.79 -1.21
C ALA A 28 0.25 -10.95 -2.08
N ARG A 29 -0.64 -11.88 -2.49
CA ARG A 29 -0.28 -13.00 -3.36
C ARG A 29 0.09 -12.55 -4.77
N CYS A 30 -0.70 -11.65 -5.38
CA CYS A 30 -0.45 -11.13 -6.72
C CYS A 30 0.91 -10.43 -6.85
N PHE A 31 1.39 -9.79 -5.77
CA PHE A 31 2.61 -8.97 -5.79
C PHE A 31 3.80 -9.59 -5.05
N GLY A 32 3.67 -10.82 -4.54
CA GLY A 32 4.72 -11.54 -3.83
C GLY A 32 5.21 -10.79 -2.59
N ILE A 33 4.29 -10.22 -1.82
CA ILE A 33 4.59 -9.46 -0.59
C ILE A 33 3.76 -9.95 0.58
N HIS A 34 4.19 -9.65 1.80
CA HIS A 34 3.42 -9.99 2.99
C HIS A 34 2.20 -9.07 3.13
N LYS A 35 1.05 -9.61 3.59
CA LYS A 35 -0.19 -8.83 3.78
C LYS A 35 -0.02 -7.61 4.70
N ASN A 36 0.85 -7.72 5.71
CA ASN A 36 1.08 -6.61 6.64
C ASN A 36 1.85 -5.47 5.95
N THR A 37 2.69 -5.77 4.96
CA THR A 37 3.35 -4.74 4.14
C THR A 37 2.32 -3.90 3.40
N VAL A 38 1.27 -4.52 2.86
CA VAL A 38 0.15 -3.82 2.22
C VAL A 38 -0.57 -2.91 3.22
N ALA A 39 -0.89 -3.43 4.40
CA ALA A 39 -1.56 -2.65 5.46
C ALA A 39 -0.71 -1.45 5.92
N VAL A 40 0.61 -1.63 6.06
CA VAL A 40 1.54 -0.53 6.40
C VAL A 40 1.54 0.54 5.33
N TRP A 41 1.55 0.17 4.04
CA TRP A 41 1.47 1.15 2.96
C TRP A 41 0.14 1.90 2.96
N GLU A 42 -0.99 1.20 3.13
CA GLU A 42 -2.31 1.83 3.25
C GLU A 42 -2.34 2.84 4.40
N SER A 43 -1.84 2.45 5.58
CA SER A 43 -1.76 3.32 6.76
C SER A 43 -0.90 4.56 6.50
N LYS A 44 0.33 4.37 5.97
CA LYS A 44 1.24 5.49 5.67
C LYS A 44 0.65 6.49 4.66
N PHE A 45 -0.15 6.03 3.70
CA PHE A 45 -0.82 6.90 2.73
C PHE A 45 -2.07 7.56 3.31
N ALA A 46 -2.87 6.85 4.12
CA ALA A 46 -4.00 7.43 4.82
C ALA A 46 -3.55 8.58 5.73
N SER A 47 -2.45 8.40 6.47
CA SER A 47 -1.85 9.44 7.32
C SER A 47 -1.31 10.65 6.54
N GLN A 48 -1.05 10.53 5.23
CA GLN A 48 -0.64 11.65 4.38
C GLN A 48 -1.83 12.47 3.87
N LYS A 49 -3.02 11.85 3.75
CA LYS A 49 -4.22 12.53 3.26
C LYS A 49 -4.92 13.36 4.34
N ALA A 50 -4.70 13.05 5.62
CA ALA A 50 -5.16 13.89 6.72
C ALA A 50 -4.15 15.03 6.95
N PRO A 51 -4.49 16.31 6.66
CA PRO A 51 -3.72 17.41 7.23
C PRO A 51 -3.77 17.25 8.75
N LYS A 52 -2.61 17.21 9.40
CA LYS A 52 -2.54 17.44 10.84
C LYS A 52 -2.96 18.90 11.05
N VAL A 53 -4.23 19.10 11.39
CA VAL A 53 -4.74 20.36 11.96
C VAL A 53 -4.31 20.41 13.42
#